data_AF-A0A821TGA6-F1
#
_entry.id   AF-A0A821TGA6-F1
#
_cell.length_a   1.000
_cell.length_b   1.000
_cell.length_c   1.000
_cell.angle_alpha   90.00
_cell.angle_beta   90.00
_cell.angle_gamma   90.00
#
_symmetry.space_group_name_H-M   'P 1'
#
loop_
_entity.id
_entity.type
_entity.pdbx_description
1 polymer ?
#
loop_
_entity_poly.entity_id
_entity_poly.type
_entity_poly.pdbx_seq_one_letter_code
_entity_poly.pdbx_strand_id
1 'polypeptide(L)'
;AIYDRSKQAFVSYVQAYAKHECSLLLRLKELDLCGVAQGAFALLHLPKMPELKNRDTSNFNQQNQPIDPESIPYKDKSLAKKRQMEKEDPNMKIKKRVKTVAFSIKKENKLKKRLKRLRREQAENERILGAENELAENEKHIDDIAKEYSKLKKQRRLQRYNVRILNFI
;
A
#
# COMPACT_ATOMS: atom_id res chain seq x y z
N ALA A 1 19.57 -3.63 5.79
CA ALA A 1 18.25 -3.37 6.41
C ALA A 1 18.35 -3.36 7.93
N ILE A 2 18.83 -4.45 8.53
CA ILE A 2 18.97 -4.57 9.99
C ILE A 2 19.86 -3.46 10.53
N TYR A 3 21.02 -3.24 9.90
CA TYR A 3 21.97 -2.22 10.32
C TYR A 3 21.40 -0.78 10.37
N ASP A 4 20.61 -0.35 9.37
CA ASP A 4 19.98 0.97 9.41
C ASP A 4 18.88 1.08 10.46
N ARG A 5 18.17 -0.03 10.71
CA ARG A 5 17.21 -0.11 11.80
C ARG A 5 17.91 -0.04 13.15
N SER A 6 19.07 -0.69 13.32
CA SER A 6 19.90 -0.57 14.52
C SER A 6 20.36 0.86 14.73
N LYS A 7 20.82 1.56 13.68
CA LYS A 7 21.15 3.00 13.76
C LYS A 7 19.96 3.83 14.23
N GLN A 8 18.79 3.59 13.65
CA GLN A 8 17.57 4.31 14.03
C GLN A 8 17.14 4.00 15.46
N ALA A 9 17.21 2.73 15.87
CA ALA A 9 16.86 2.27 17.21
C ALA A 9 17.79 2.90 18.26
N PHE A 10 19.09 2.92 18.00
CA PHE A 10 20.06 3.59 18.86
C PHE A 10 19.73 5.08 19.03
N VAL A 11 19.48 5.81 17.93
CA VAL A 11 19.09 7.23 17.99
C VAL A 11 17.82 7.42 18.83
N SER A 12 16.80 6.57 18.65
CA SER A 12 15.57 6.68 19.44
C SER A 12 15.79 6.35 20.92
N TYR A 13 16.69 5.43 21.22
CA TYR A 13 17.05 5.06 22.58
C TYR A 13 17.72 6.24 23.31
N VAL A 14 18.75 6.85 22.71
CA VAL A 14 19.42 8.01 23.34
C VAL A 14 18.45 9.19 23.50
N GLN A 15 17.60 9.45 22.49
CA GLN A 15 16.57 10.49 22.60
C GLN A 15 15.53 10.22 23.69
N ALA A 16 15.18 8.95 23.94
CA ALA A 16 14.28 8.59 25.03
C ALA A 16 14.93 8.92 26.38
N TYR A 17 16.22 8.61 26.55
CA TYR A 17 17.00 9.03 27.72
C TYR A 17 17.16 10.55 27.80
N ALA A 18 17.13 11.29 26.69
CA ALA A 18 17.20 12.75 26.72
C ALA A 18 15.90 13.40 27.22
N LYS A 19 14.75 12.83 26.88
CA LYS A 19 13.43 13.43 27.11
C LYS A 19 12.70 12.90 28.34
N HIS A 20 13.22 11.87 28.99
CA HIS A 20 12.58 11.28 30.16
C HIS A 20 12.61 12.25 31.35
N GLU A 21 11.60 12.16 32.23
CA GLU A 21 11.44 13.03 33.40
C GLU A 21 12.33 12.63 34.60
N CYS A 22 12.84 11.39 34.63
CA CYS A 22 13.59 10.85 35.77
C CYS A 22 15.10 11.16 35.75
N SER A 23 15.47 12.43 35.58
CA SER A 23 16.86 12.87 35.36
C SER A 23 17.86 12.42 36.44
N LEU A 24 17.38 12.09 37.65
CA LEU A 24 18.20 11.60 38.76
C LEU A 24 18.70 10.16 38.54
N LEU A 25 17.86 9.28 37.98
CA LEU A 25 18.19 7.86 37.83
C LEU A 25 18.82 7.55 36.47
N LEU A 26 18.32 8.17 35.39
CA LEU A 26 18.82 7.92 34.04
C LEU A 26 19.61 9.13 33.55
N ARG A 27 20.75 9.37 34.21
CA ARG A 27 21.67 10.43 33.83
C ARG A 27 22.32 10.09 32.50
N LEU A 28 21.92 10.81 31.48
CA LEU A 28 22.52 10.69 30.16
C LEU A 28 24.04 10.79 30.23
N LYS A 29 24.59 11.75 30.99
CA LYS A 29 26.04 12.04 31.05
C LYS A 29 26.89 10.83 31.46
N GLU A 30 26.36 9.97 32.32
CA GLU A 30 27.07 8.80 32.87
C GLU A 30 26.86 7.54 32.04
N LEU A 31 25.93 7.58 31.08
CA LEU A 31 25.69 6.47 30.18
C LEU A 31 26.83 6.34 29.17
N ASP A 32 27.48 5.17 29.17
CA ASP A 32 28.46 4.82 28.14
C ASP A 32 27.77 4.53 26.80
N LEU A 33 27.65 5.58 26.00
CA LEU A 33 27.07 5.50 24.66
C LEU A 33 27.89 4.62 23.71
N CYS A 34 29.21 4.55 23.90
CA CYS A 34 30.10 3.79 23.04
C CYS A 34 29.92 2.29 23.27
N GLY A 35 29.91 1.87 24.53
CA GLY A 35 29.65 0.48 24.93
C GLY A 35 28.25 0.01 24.53
N VAL A 36 27.22 0.84 24.73
CA VAL A 36 25.85 0.49 24.31
C VAL A 36 25.73 0.36 22.80
N ALA A 37 26.37 1.26 22.03
CA ALA A 37 26.34 1.20 20.57
C ALA A 37 26.97 -0.09 20.04
N GLN A 38 28.08 -0.54 20.62
CA GLN A 38 28.79 -1.76 20.20
C GLN A 38 28.09 -3.03 20.72
N GLY A 39 27.75 -3.07 22.01
CA GLY A 39 27.24 -4.27 22.67
C GLY A 39 25.77 -4.57 22.38
N ALA A 40 24.88 -3.57 22.47
CA ALA A 40 23.44 -3.79 22.35
C ALA A 40 22.92 -3.60 20.92
N PHE A 41 23.50 -2.69 20.15
CA PHE A 41 23.02 -2.32 18.82
C PHE A 41 23.95 -2.77 17.68
N ALA A 42 25.11 -3.36 18.00
CA ALA A 42 26.10 -3.85 17.04
C ALA A 42 26.43 -2.81 15.94
N LEU A 43 26.60 -1.55 16.36
CA LEU A 43 26.90 -0.46 15.43
C LEU A 43 28.38 -0.49 15.04
N LEU A 44 28.61 -0.41 13.73
CA LEU A 44 29.95 -0.25 13.17
C LEU A 44 30.45 1.20 13.23
N HIS A 45 29.51 2.14 13.17
CA HIS A 45 29.78 3.58 13.11
C HIS A 45 28.77 4.32 13.95
N LEU A 46 29.26 5.32 14.67
CA LEU A 46 28.40 6.11 15.53
C LEU A 46 27.58 7.11 14.69
N PRO A 47 26.25 7.14 14.82
CA PRO A 47 25.41 8.08 14.08
C PRO A 47 25.62 9.52 14.60
N LYS A 48 25.66 10.48 13.68
CA LYS A 48 25.80 11.92 14.01
C LYS A 48 24.48 12.44 14.61
N MET A 49 24.49 12.87 15.88
CA MET A 49 23.32 13.44 16.57
C MET A 49 23.75 14.54 17.57
N PRO A 50 22.86 15.50 17.94
CA PRO A 50 23.22 16.62 18.80
C PRO A 50 23.69 16.20 20.20
N GLU A 51 23.17 15.09 20.73
CA GLU A 51 23.49 14.55 22.06
C GLU A 51 24.92 13.96 22.14
N LEU A 52 25.51 13.64 20.99
CA LEU A 52 26.87 13.10 20.86
C LEU A 52 27.93 14.16 20.55
N LYS A 53 27.54 15.39 20.19
CA LYS A 53 28.49 16.42 19.75
C LYS A 53 29.47 16.89 20.83
N ASN A 54 29.07 16.82 22.10
CA ASN A 54 29.82 17.37 23.24
C ASN A 54 30.36 16.27 24.17
N ARG A 55 30.58 15.06 23.64
CA ARG A 55 31.04 13.92 24.44
C ARG A 55 32.29 13.29 23.86
N ASP A 56 33.05 12.68 24.75
CA ASP A 56 34.22 11.90 24.42
C ASP A 56 33.78 10.58 23.75
N THR A 57 33.86 10.55 22.43
CA THR A 57 33.62 9.34 21.61
C THR A 57 34.90 8.56 21.35
N SER A 58 35.98 8.87 22.04
CA SER A 58 37.32 8.27 21.89
C SER A 58 37.34 6.77 22.16
N ASN A 59 36.48 6.28 23.05
CA ASN A 59 36.36 4.85 23.38
C ASN A 59 35.68 4.02 22.28
N PHE A 60 35.10 4.67 21.26
CA PHE A 60 34.51 3.92 20.16
C PHE A 60 35.59 3.55 19.14
N ASN A 61 35.85 2.25 19.02
CA ASN A 61 36.80 1.63 18.08
C ASN A 61 36.38 1.73 16.59
N GLN A 62 36.07 2.93 16.09
CA GLN A 62 35.72 3.13 14.67
C GLN A 62 36.87 2.70 13.74
N GLN A 63 38.10 2.88 14.21
CA GLN A 63 39.33 2.62 13.44
C GLN A 63 39.58 1.11 13.20
N ASN A 64 39.04 0.24 14.05
CA ASN A 64 39.28 -1.22 13.96
C ASN A 64 38.28 -1.95 13.04
N GLN A 65 37.37 -1.23 12.38
CA GLN A 65 36.38 -1.81 11.49
C GLN A 65 36.53 -1.26 10.06
N PRO A 66 37.27 -1.96 9.18
CA PRO A 66 37.56 -1.48 7.82
C PRO A 66 36.34 -1.52 6.87
N ILE A 67 35.17 -1.89 7.38
CA ILE A 67 33.97 -2.11 6.57
C ILE A 67 33.18 -0.79 6.46
N ASP A 68 33.02 -0.33 5.23
CA ASP A 68 32.14 0.80 4.94
C ASP A 68 30.66 0.38 5.14
N PRO A 69 29.91 1.05 6.03
CA PRO A 69 28.48 0.81 6.23
C PRO A 69 27.64 1.01 4.96
N GLU A 70 28.17 1.73 3.98
CA GLU A 70 27.51 1.93 2.69
C GLU A 70 27.67 0.77 1.73
N SER A 71 28.72 -0.02 1.90
CA SER A 71 28.97 -1.22 1.10
C SER A 71 28.05 -2.40 1.45
N ILE A 72 27.34 -2.35 2.59
CA ILE A 72 26.50 -3.47 3.05
C ILE A 72 25.26 -3.60 2.15
N PRO A 73 25.09 -4.73 1.41
CA PRO A 73 23.95 -4.92 0.53
C PRO A 73 22.67 -5.22 1.33
N TYR A 74 21.52 -4.79 0.80
CA TYR A 74 20.21 -5.20 1.31
C TYR A 74 19.79 -6.50 0.63
N LYS A 75 19.17 -7.39 1.40
CA LYS A 75 18.48 -8.56 0.85
C LYS A 75 17.35 -8.15 -0.11
N ASP A 76 16.59 -7.11 0.25
CA ASP A 76 15.45 -6.63 -0.54
C ASP A 76 15.86 -5.53 -1.51
N LYS A 77 15.58 -5.74 -2.81
CA LYS A 77 15.85 -4.78 -3.89
C LYS A 77 15.08 -3.46 -3.75
N SER A 78 13.89 -3.49 -3.16
CA SER A 78 13.07 -2.29 -2.91
C SER A 78 13.71 -1.35 -1.89
N LEU A 79 14.30 -1.90 -0.84
CA LEU A 79 15.02 -1.14 0.19
C LEU A 79 16.33 -0.56 -0.36
N ALA A 80 17.03 -1.31 -1.21
CA ALA A 80 18.22 -0.81 -1.90
C ALA A 80 17.89 0.40 -2.80
N LYS A 81 16.84 0.31 -3.61
CA LYS A 81 16.34 1.44 -4.41
C LYS A 81 15.95 2.63 -3.55
N LYS A 82 15.28 2.40 -2.41
CA LYS A 82 14.94 3.47 -1.46
C LYS A 82 16.17 4.17 -0.90
N ARG A 83 17.22 3.43 -0.53
CA ARG A 83 18.48 4.03 -0.05
C ARG A 83 19.12 4.88 -1.14
N GLN A 84 19.14 4.39 -2.38
CA GLN A 84 19.70 5.12 -3.50
C GLN A 84 18.95 6.44 -3.76
N MET A 85 17.61 6.39 -3.81
CA MET A 85 16.78 7.60 -3.91
C MET A 85 17.03 8.57 -2.75
N GLU A 86 17.23 8.07 -1.53
CA GLU A 86 17.54 8.92 -0.36
C GLU A 86 18.94 9.54 -0.39
N LYS A 87 19.90 8.91 -1.09
CA LYS A 87 21.24 9.48 -1.32
C LYS A 87 21.19 10.58 -2.38
N GLU A 88 20.48 10.33 -3.48
CA GLU A 88 20.35 11.27 -4.61
C GLU A 88 19.58 12.53 -4.21
N ASP A 89 18.53 12.39 -3.39
CA ASP A 89 17.72 13.50 -2.90
C ASP A 89 17.63 13.54 -1.36
N PRO A 90 18.60 14.15 -0.65
CA PRO A 90 18.50 14.33 0.80
C PRO A 90 17.27 15.16 1.20
N ASN A 91 16.79 16.00 0.28
CA ASN A 91 15.62 16.86 0.46
C ASN A 91 14.28 16.08 0.40
N MET A 92 14.26 14.83 -0.11
CA MET A 92 13.06 13.98 -0.09
C MET A 92 12.60 13.64 1.33
N LYS A 93 13.52 13.56 2.31
CA LYS A 93 13.17 13.33 3.72
C LYS A 93 12.38 14.50 4.30
N ILE A 94 12.78 15.73 3.94
CA ILE A 94 12.16 16.97 4.41
C ILE A 94 10.79 17.18 3.74
N LYS A 95 10.66 16.84 2.45
CA LYS A 95 9.41 16.92 1.68
C LYS A 95 8.29 15.97 2.20
N LYS A 96 8.64 14.93 2.96
CA LYS A 96 7.66 14.00 3.58
C LYS A 96 7.10 14.47 4.92
N ARG A 97 7.54 15.61 5.47
CA ARG A 97 6.76 16.31 6.48
C ARG A 97 5.49 16.80 5.79
N VAL A 98 4.46 15.95 5.80
CA VAL A 98 3.13 16.30 5.32
C VAL A 98 2.78 17.61 6.00
N LYS A 99 2.73 18.69 5.23
CA LYS A 99 2.29 19.99 5.75
C LYS A 99 0.95 19.74 6.43
N THR A 100 0.88 19.97 7.74
CA THR A 100 -0.34 19.76 8.51
C THR A 100 -1.37 20.74 7.98
N VAL A 101 -2.22 20.28 7.06
CA VAL A 101 -3.31 21.08 6.52
C VAL A 101 -4.33 21.34 7.63
N ALA A 102 -4.92 22.53 7.62
CA ALA A 102 -5.98 22.89 8.55
C ALA A 102 -7.08 21.81 8.56
N PHE A 103 -7.64 21.55 9.75
CA PHE A 103 -8.61 20.48 9.98
C PHE A 103 -9.82 20.56 9.02
N SER A 104 -10.28 21.77 8.70
CA SER A 104 -11.37 22.03 7.76
C SER A 104 -11.09 21.47 6.35
N ILE A 105 -9.89 21.71 5.82
CA ILE A 105 -9.46 21.23 4.50
C ILE A 105 -9.35 19.69 4.50
N LYS A 106 -8.92 19.10 5.61
CA LYS A 106 -8.87 17.63 5.77
C LYS A 106 -10.27 17.01 5.79
N LYS A 107 -11.24 17.65 6.47
CA LYS A 107 -12.64 17.23 6.53
C LYS A 107 -13.30 17.30 5.14
N GLU A 108 -13.10 18.39 4.43
CA GLU A 108 -13.62 18.59 3.07
C GLU A 108 -13.05 17.55 2.09
N ASN A 109 -11.73 17.32 2.10
CA ASN A 109 -11.11 16.30 1.26
C ASN A 109 -11.59 14.88 1.59
N LYS A 110 -11.88 14.58 2.87
CA LYS A 110 -12.45 13.30 3.28
C LYS A 110 -13.87 13.13 2.74
N LEU A 111 -14.70 14.17 2.81
CA LEU A 111 -16.05 14.20 2.23
C LEU A 111 -16.00 14.01 0.70
N LYS A 112 -15.13 14.74 0.00
CA LYS A 112 -14.95 14.62 -1.46
C LYS A 112 -14.55 13.21 -1.88
N LYS A 113 -13.65 12.56 -1.13
CA LYS A 113 -13.26 11.15 -1.36
C LYS A 113 -14.44 10.20 -1.14
N ARG A 114 -15.27 10.43 -0.11
CA ARG A 114 -16.46 9.61 0.16
C ARG A 114 -17.49 9.75 -0.97
N LEU A 115 -17.77 10.96 -1.42
CA LEU A 115 -18.69 11.22 -2.52
C LEU A 115 -18.23 10.55 -3.83
N LYS A 116 -16.92 10.59 -4.11
CA LYS A 116 -16.35 9.92 -5.29
C LYS A 116 -16.50 8.39 -5.23
N ARG A 117 -16.45 7.79 -4.04
CA ARG A 117 -16.68 6.35 -3.86
C ARG A 117 -18.15 6.00 -4.09
N LEU A 118 -19.06 6.75 -3.49
CA LEU A 118 -20.51 6.57 -3.69
C LEU A 118 -20.90 6.69 -5.16
N ARG A 119 -20.36 7.66 -5.90
CA ARG A 119 -20.60 7.79 -7.35
C ARG A 119 -20.10 6.58 -8.16
N ARG A 120 -19.01 5.94 -7.74
CA ARG A 120 -18.49 4.74 -8.41
C ARG A 120 -19.38 3.54 -8.13
N GLU A 121 -19.80 3.36 -6.89
CA GLU A 121 -20.73 2.31 -6.47
C GLU A 121 -22.08 2.45 -7.20
N GLN A 122 -22.60 3.68 -7.31
CA GLN A 122 -23.83 3.94 -8.08
C GLN A 122 -23.67 3.58 -9.57
N ALA A 123 -22.60 4.02 -10.21
CA ALA A 123 -22.34 3.70 -11.61
C ALA A 123 -22.12 2.19 -11.85
N GLU A 124 -21.58 1.47 -10.87
CA GLU A 124 -21.43 0.02 -10.93
C GLU A 124 -22.78 -0.69 -10.79
N ASN A 125 -23.61 -0.27 -9.83
CA ASN A 125 -24.96 -0.79 -9.66
C ASN A 125 -25.85 -0.53 -10.89
N GLU A 126 -25.75 0.65 -11.51
CA GLU A 126 -26.47 0.98 -12.74
C GLU A 126 -26.06 0.06 -13.90
N ARG A 127 -24.78 -0.29 -14.01
CA ARG A 127 -24.29 -1.25 -15.03
C ARG A 127 -24.80 -2.66 -14.78
N ILE A 128 -24.82 -3.10 -13.52
CA ILE A 128 -25.33 -4.42 -13.15
C ILE A 128 -26.83 -4.50 -13.46
N LEU A 129 -27.60 -3.48 -13.07
CA LEU A 129 -29.03 -3.41 -13.35
C LEU A 129 -29.33 -3.36 -14.85
N GLY A 130 -28.53 -2.63 -15.63
CA GLY A 130 -28.62 -2.62 -17.09
C GLY A 130 -28.39 -4.01 -17.70
N ALA A 131 -27.36 -4.72 -17.26
CA ALA A 131 -27.07 -6.08 -17.72
C ALA A 131 -28.17 -7.09 -17.32
N GLU A 132 -28.74 -6.97 -16.12
CA GLU A 132 -29.87 -7.82 -15.69
C GLU A 132 -31.12 -7.58 -16.55
N ASN A 133 -31.43 -6.33 -16.89
CA ASN A 133 -32.55 -6.01 -17.77
C ASN A 133 -32.34 -6.55 -19.20
N GLU A 134 -31.13 -6.43 -19.75
CA GLU A 134 -30.79 -6.99 -21.06
C GLU A 134 -30.93 -8.53 -21.07
N LEU A 135 -30.49 -9.20 -20.01
CA LEU A 135 -30.67 -10.66 -19.87
C LEU A 135 -32.16 -11.04 -19.80
N ALA A 136 -32.97 -10.30 -19.05
CA ALA A 136 -34.40 -10.53 -18.94
C ALA A 136 -35.15 -10.28 -20.27
N GLU A 137 -34.73 -9.29 -21.06
CA GLU A 137 -35.28 -9.06 -22.40
C GLU A 137 -34.91 -10.18 -23.38
N ASN A 138 -33.66 -10.66 -23.34
CA ASN A 138 -33.20 -11.78 -24.14
C ASN A 138 -33.97 -13.08 -23.82
N GLU A 139 -34.25 -13.34 -22.55
CA GLU A 139 -35.03 -14.52 -22.13
C GLU A 139 -36.45 -14.48 -22.70
N LYS A 140 -37.13 -13.34 -22.62
CA LYS A 140 -38.46 -13.14 -23.24
C LYS A 140 -38.42 -13.33 -24.75
N HIS A 141 -37.38 -12.82 -25.41
CA HIS A 141 -37.20 -12.96 -26.85
C HIS A 141 -37.02 -14.43 -27.27
N ILE A 142 -36.30 -15.24 -26.48
CA ILE A 142 -36.15 -16.69 -26.72
C ILE A 142 -37.51 -17.41 -26.60
N ASP A 143 -38.30 -17.05 -25.58
CA ASP A 143 -39.64 -17.62 -25.39
C ASP A 143 -40.59 -17.31 -26.54
N ASP A 144 -40.53 -16.10 -27.09
CA ASP A 144 -41.35 -15.71 -28.23
C ASP A 144 -40.94 -16.43 -29.51
N ILE A 145 -39.62 -16.60 -29.76
CA ILE A 145 -39.11 -17.44 -30.85
C ILE A 145 -39.62 -18.89 -30.71
N ALA A 146 -39.61 -19.44 -29.49
CA ALA A 146 -40.08 -20.81 -29.24
C ALA A 146 -41.58 -20.99 -29.56
N LYS A 147 -42.41 -19.98 -29.25
CA LYS A 147 -43.83 -19.95 -29.59
C LYS A 147 -44.04 -19.88 -31.11
N GLU A 148 -43.28 -19.04 -31.82
CA GLU A 148 -43.35 -18.95 -33.28
C GLU A 148 -42.96 -20.25 -33.97
N TYR A 149 -41.85 -20.88 -33.53
CA TYR A 149 -41.41 -22.16 -34.05
C TYR A 149 -42.47 -23.26 -33.89
N SER A 150 -43.18 -23.27 -32.75
CA SER A 150 -44.28 -24.20 -32.48
C SER A 150 -45.47 -24.00 -33.44
N LYS A 151 -45.83 -22.74 -33.76
CA LYS A 151 -46.87 -22.42 -34.74
C LYS A 151 -46.46 -22.88 -36.15
N LEU A 152 -45.21 -22.63 -36.54
CA LEU A 152 -44.68 -23.00 -37.86
C LEU A 152 -44.63 -24.52 -38.05
N LYS A 153 -44.28 -25.27 -36.99
CA LYS A 153 -44.33 -26.74 -36.98
C LYS A 153 -45.76 -27.27 -37.18
N LYS A 154 -46.77 -26.63 -36.57
CA LYS A 154 -48.18 -26.97 -36.77
C LYS A 154 -48.63 -26.70 -38.22
N GLN A 155 -48.30 -25.54 -38.77
CA GLN A 155 -48.60 -25.22 -40.19
C GLN A 155 -47.94 -26.22 -41.15
N ARG A 156 -46.66 -26.57 -40.96
CA ARG A 156 -45.98 -27.58 -41.77
C ARG A 156 -46.64 -28.96 -41.69
N ARG A 157 -47.17 -29.35 -40.53
CA ARG A 157 -47.93 -30.61 -40.38
C ARG A 157 -49.24 -30.58 -41.18
N LEU A 158 -49.98 -29.46 -41.12
CA LEU A 158 -51.21 -29.27 -41.90
C LEU A 158 -50.95 -29.29 -43.41
N GLN A 159 -49.88 -28.61 -43.88
CA GLN A 159 -49.51 -28.64 -45.30
C GLN A 159 -49.14 -30.04 -45.77
N ARG A 160 -48.37 -30.82 -44.98
CA ARG A 160 -48.05 -32.22 -45.30
C ARG A 160 -49.30 -33.11 -45.36
N TYR A 161 -50.28 -32.86 -44.50
CA TYR A 161 -51.55 -33.58 -44.50
C TYR A 161 -52.39 -33.25 -45.75
N ASN A 162 -52.48 -31.96 -46.11
CA ASN A 162 -53.19 -31.52 -47.31
C ASN A 162 -52.57 -32.07 -48.60
N VAL A 163 -51.24 -32.10 -48.71
CA VAL A 163 -50.53 -32.70 -49.86
C VAL A 163 -50.76 -34.21 -49.93
N ARG A 164 -50.84 -34.91 -48.77
CA ARG A 164 -51.17 -36.34 -48.72
C ARG A 164 -52.60 -36.63 -49.18
N ILE A 165 -53.56 -35.79 -48.81
CA ILE A 165 -54.96 -35.93 -49.26
C ILE A 165 -55.07 -35.67 -50.76
N LEU A 166 -54.38 -34.64 -51.28
CA LEU A 166 -54.42 -34.32 -52.71
C LEU A 166 -53.82 -35.41 -53.61
N ASN A 167 -52.82 -36.15 -53.12
CA ASN A 167 -52.20 -37.26 -53.85
C ASN A 167 -52.97 -38.59 -53.72
N PHE A 168 -54.06 -38.63 -52.95
CA PHE A 168 -54.88 -39.83 -52.73
C PHE A 168 -56.21 -39.80 -53.51
N ILE A 169 -56.56 -38.65 -54.10
CA ILE A 169 -57.70 -38.43 -55.01
C ILE A 169 -57.16 -38.49 -56.44
#